data_AF-L9YSD7-F1
#
_entry.id   AF-L9YSD7-F1
#
_cell.length_a   1.000
_cell.length_b   1.000
_cell.length_c   1.000
_cell.angle_alpha   90.00
_cell.angle_beta   90.00
_cell.angle_gamma   90.00
#
_symmetry.space_group_name_H-M   'P 1'
#
loop_
_entity.id
_entity.type
_entity.pdbx_description
1 polymer ?
#
loop_
_entity_poly.entity_id
_entity_poly.type
_entity_poly.pdbx_seq_one_letter_code
_entity_poly.pdbx_strand_id
1 'polypeptide(L)' 'MTRSDSIKEMKTEIRRYEDRYDVVSPEELAQQLDADETEGWDDLTAWRTTRQNLAVAQAALAYDEASHQLVV' A
#
# COMPACT_ATOMS: atom_id res chain seq x y z
N MET A 1 -15.57 11.13 -3.32
CA MET A 1 -14.16 10.86 -2.95
C MET A 1 -13.26 11.47 -4.01
N THR A 2 -12.28 12.28 -3.63
CA THR A 2 -11.25 12.74 -4.57
C THR A 2 -10.14 11.70 -4.66
N ARG A 3 -9.36 11.70 -5.75
CA ARG A 3 -8.26 10.73 -5.97
C ARG A 3 -7.20 10.77 -4.86
N SER A 4 -7.05 11.93 -4.21
CA SER A 4 -6.18 12.17 -3.05
C SER A 4 -6.68 11.52 -1.75
N ASP A 5 -7.99 11.39 -1.56
CA ASP A 5 -8.56 10.74 -0.38
C ASP A 5 -8.27 9.24 -0.38
N SER A 6 -8.39 8.60 -1.54
CA SER A 6 -8.08 7.17 -1.71
C SER A 6 -6.60 6.86 -1.41
N ILE A 7 -5.68 7.74 -1.77
CA ILE A 7 -4.25 7.57 -1.43
C ILE A 7 -4.00 7.68 0.07
N LYS A 8 -4.67 8.61 0.76
CA LYS A 8 -4.56 8.73 2.22
C LYS A 8 -5.09 7.48 2.91
N GLU A 9 -6.22 6.97 2.45
CA GLU A 9 -6.82 5.72 2.95
C GLU A 9 -5.86 4.53 2.78
N MET A 10 -5.32 4.32 1.57
CA MET A 10 -4.35 3.23 1.33
C MET A 10 -3.10 3.35 2.20
N LYS A 11 -2.61 4.57 2.46
CA LYS A 11 -1.48 4.79 3.37
C LYS A 11 -1.84 4.47 4.83
N THR A 12 -3.06 4.77 5.26
CA THR A 12 -3.55 4.44 6.61
C THR A 12 -3.67 2.93 6.77
N GLU A 13 -4.21 2.22 5.77
CA GLU A 13 -4.31 0.75 5.80
C GLU A 13 -2.91 0.11 5.87
N ILE A 14 -1.94 0.61 5.11
CA ILE A 14 -0.54 0.14 5.21
C ILE A 14 0.01 0.30 6.63
N ARG A 15 -0.16 1.49 7.24
CA ARG A 15 0.31 1.74 8.61
C ARG A 15 -0.38 0.84 9.63
N ARG A 16 -1.65 0.50 9.40
CA ARG A 16 -2.38 -0.44 10.25
C ARG A 16 -1.73 -1.82 10.25
N TYR A 17 -1.25 -2.30 9.11
CA TYR A 17 -0.50 -3.55 9.04
C TYR A 17 0.86 -3.43 9.73
N GLU A 18 1.58 -2.31 9.53
CA GLU A 18 2.85 -2.04 10.20
C GLU A 18 2.71 -2.07 11.73
N ASP A 19 1.70 -1.37 12.27
CA ASP A 19 1.41 -1.34 13.71
C ASP A 19 0.88 -2.69 14.25
N ARG A 20 0.09 -3.43 13.45
CA ARG A 20 -0.49 -4.73 13.86
C ARG A 20 0.59 -5.78 14.04
N TYR A 21 1.56 -5.82 13.14
CA TYR A 21 2.58 -6.86 13.08
C TYR A 21 3.95 -6.40 13.60
N ASP A 22 4.10 -5.13 13.98
CA ASP A 22 5.35 -4.51 14.43
C ASP A 22 6.49 -4.69 13.40
N VAL A 23 6.16 -4.51 12.12
CA VAL A 23 7.11 -4.63 11.00
C VAL A 23 6.98 -3.45 10.05
N VAL A 24 8.03 -3.15 9.28
CA VAL A 24 8.01 -2.03 8.34
C VAL A 24 7.72 -2.45 6.90
N SER A 25 7.63 -3.76 6.64
CA SER A 25 7.33 -4.26 5.30
C SER A 25 6.68 -5.66 5.28
N PRO A 26 5.89 -5.99 4.24
CA PRO A 26 5.36 -7.33 4.04
C PRO A 26 6.47 -8.37 3.82
N GLU A 27 7.64 -7.99 3.31
CA GLU A 27 8.79 -8.90 3.19
C GLU A 27 9.35 -9.29 4.56
N GLU A 28 9.30 -8.39 5.53
CA GLU A 28 9.68 -8.67 6.92
C GLU A 28 8.63 -9.56 7.61
N LEU A 29 7.34 -9.23 7.44
CA LEU A 29 6.24 -10.09 7.93
C LEU A 29 6.37 -11.52 7.39
N ALA A 30 6.64 -11.69 6.09
CA ALA A 30 6.78 -13.01 5.48
C ALA A 30 7.93 -13.86 6.06
N GLN A 31 8.94 -13.24 6.69
CA GLN A 31 10.03 -13.95 7.36
C GLN A 31 9.66 -14.37 8.79
N GLN A 32 8.67 -13.72 9.39
CA GLN A 32 8.20 -13.98 10.76
C GLN A 32 6.98 -14.90 10.79
N LEU A 33 6.22 -14.98 9.69
CA LEU A 33 5.04 -15.84 9.59
C LEU A 33 5.40 -17.32 9.56
N ASP A 34 4.70 -18.09 10.40
CA ASP A 34 4.75 -19.54 10.37
C ASP A 34 3.92 -20.10 9.21
N ALA A 35 4.35 -21.25 8.67
CA ALA A 35 3.66 -21.90 7.55
C ALA A 35 2.22 -22.34 7.88
N ASP A 36 1.92 -22.54 9.17
CA ASP A 36 0.61 -22.97 9.65
C ASP A 36 -0.35 -21.78 9.94
N GLU A 37 0.13 -20.53 9.81
CA GLU A 37 -0.63 -19.32 10.17
C GLU A 37 -1.45 -18.75 9.01
N THR A 38 -2.70 -19.17 8.84
CA THR A 38 -3.54 -18.73 7.71
C THR A 38 -3.83 -17.23 7.68
N GLU A 39 -4.20 -16.62 8.82
CA GLU A 39 -4.62 -15.21 8.87
C GLU A 39 -3.47 -14.25 8.51
N GLY A 40 -2.25 -14.54 8.98
CA GLY A 40 -1.07 -13.76 8.65
C GLY A 40 -0.72 -13.78 7.16
N TRP A 41 -0.89 -14.92 6.48
CA TRP A 41 -0.69 -15.03 5.03
C TRP A 41 -1.75 -14.27 4.22
N ASP A 42 -2.99 -14.23 4.70
CA ASP A 42 -4.07 -13.44 4.10
C ASP A 42 -3.79 -11.93 4.23
N ASP A 43 -3.44 -11.49 5.44
CA ASP A 43 -3.08 -10.09 5.72
C ASP A 43 -1.83 -9.67 4.93
N LEU A 44 -0.82 -10.53 4.80
CA LEU A 44 0.35 -10.30 3.96
C LEU A 44 -0.03 -10.04 2.51
N THR A 45 -0.95 -10.84 1.97
CA THR A 45 -1.41 -10.73 0.58
C THR A 45 -2.21 -9.44 0.37
N ALA A 46 -3.09 -9.10 1.31
CA ALA A 46 -3.85 -7.85 1.30
C ALA A 46 -2.93 -6.62 1.40
N TRP A 47 -1.90 -6.68 2.25
CA TRP A 47 -0.93 -5.60 2.40
C TRP A 47 -0.12 -5.37 1.12
N ARG A 48 0.41 -6.44 0.51
CA ARG A 48 1.14 -6.35 -0.78
C ARG A 48 0.27 -5.72 -1.87
N THR A 49 -0.99 -6.13 -1.95
CA THR A 49 -1.96 -5.60 -2.92
C THR A 49 -2.21 -4.11 -2.69
N THR A 50 -2.39 -3.68 -1.44
CA THR A 50 -2.58 -2.26 -1.08
C THR A 50 -1.36 -1.41 -1.46
N ARG A 51 -0.13 -1.91 -1.22
CA ARG A 51 1.10 -1.21 -1.63
C ARG A 51 1.20 -1.05 -3.15
N GLN A 52 0.87 -2.11 -3.91
CA GLN A 52 0.91 -2.05 -5.36
C GLN A 52 -0.13 -1.07 -5.92
N ASN A 53 -1.36 -1.08 -5.39
CA ASN A 53 -2.41 -0.13 -5.75
C ASN A 53 -2.01 1.31 -5.43
N LEU A 54 -1.37 1.54 -4.27
CA LEU A 54 -0.84 2.84 -3.89
C LEU A 54 0.21 3.33 -4.90
N ALA A 55 1.16 2.47 -5.29
CA ALA A 55 2.18 2.82 -6.27
C ALA A 55 1.57 3.22 -7.63
N VAL A 56 0.56 2.46 -8.10
CA VAL A 56 -0.16 2.77 -9.34
C VAL A 56 -0.90 4.11 -9.23
N ALA A 57 -1.60 4.36 -8.12
CA ALA A 57 -2.31 5.61 -7.89
C ALA A 57 -1.36 6.82 -7.84
N GLN A 58 -0.20 6.68 -7.18
CA GLN A 58 0.82 7.72 -7.13
C GLN A 58 1.43 7.99 -8.51
N ALA A 59 1.71 6.95 -9.29
CA ALA A 59 2.21 7.11 -10.66
C ALA A 59 1.19 7.83 -11.56
N ALA A 60 -0.10 7.48 -11.45
CA ALA A 60 -1.16 8.13 -12.19
C ALA A 60 -1.30 9.62 -11.83
N LEU A 61 -1.15 9.99 -10.54
CA LEU A 61 -1.16 11.39 -10.12
C LEU A 61 0.06 12.16 -10.63
N ALA A 62 1.26 11.58 -10.51
CA ALA A 62 2.49 12.24 -11.00
C ALA A 62 2.43 12.50 -12.51
N TYR A 63 1.85 11.57 -13.28
CA TYR A 63 1.64 11.74 -14.71
C TYR A 63 0.62 12.84 -15.01
N ASP A 64 -0.51 12.86 -14.32
CA ASP A 64 -1.54 13.91 -14.47
C ASP A 64 -0.96 15.31 -14.19
N GLU A 65 -0.21 15.45 -13.09
CA GLU A 65 0.45 16.70 -12.70
C GLU A 65 1.50 17.15 -13.73
N ALA A 66 2.38 16.24 -14.18
CA ALA A 66 3.38 16.54 -15.19
C ALA A 66 2.75 16.92 -16.54
N SER A 67 1.69 16.22 -16.94
CA SER A 67 0.97 16.52 -18.18
C SER A 67 0.29 17.89 -18.13
N HIS A 68 -0.23 18.29 -16.98
CA HIS A 68 -0.83 19.61 -16.78
C HIS A 68 0.20 20.74 -16.90
N GLN A 69 1.43 20.53 -16.44
CA GLN A 69 2.52 21.51 -16.52
C GLN A 69 3.07 21.73 -17.94
N LEU A 70 2.84 20.79 -18.87
CA LEU A 70 3.34 20.89 -20.25
C LEU A 70 2.37 21.59 -21.21
N VAL A 71 1.15 21.93 -20.78
CA VAL A 71 0.10 22.54 -21.62
C VAL A 71 -0.05 24.05 -21.33
N VAL A 72 0.83 24.63 -20.51
CA VAL A 72 0.88 26.07 -20.16
C VAL A 72 2.02 26.78 -20.89
#